data_AF-A0A930AYC6-F1
#
_entry.id   AF-A0A930AYC6-F1
#
_cell.length_a   1.000
_cell.length_b   1.000
_cell.length_c   1.000
_cell.angle_alpha   90.00
_cell.angle_beta   90.00
_cell.angle_gamma   90.00
#
_symmetry.space_group_name_H-M   'P 1'
#
loop_
_entity.id
_entity.type
_entity.pdbx_description
1 polymer ?
#
loop_
_entity_poly.entity_id
_entity_poly.type
_entity_poly.pdbx_seq_one_letter_code
_entity_poly.pdbx_strand_id
1 'polypeptide(L)' 'RMVYEVYEATNLPIIGIGGISSAEDVIEMMMAGATAVQIGAANLINPMACKEIIEELPQLMEKLGITSLDEIIGIAHKD' A
#
# COMPACT_ATOMS: atom_id res chain seq x y z
N ARG A 1 7.39 -8.93 2.12
CA ARG A 1 8.77 -9.34 2.47
C ARG A 1 9.81 -8.25 2.18
N MET A 2 10.12 -7.90 0.91
CA MET A 2 11.19 -6.91 0.63
C MET A 2 10.93 -5.53 1.25
N VAL A 3 9.72 -4.97 1.12
CA VAL A 3 9.39 -3.69 1.76
C VAL A 3 9.52 -3.75 3.28
N TYR A 4 9.10 -4.85 3.89
CA TYR A 4 9.24 -5.10 5.33
C TYR A 4 10.72 -5.10 5.76
N GLU A 5 11.55 -5.91 5.12
CA GLU A 5 12.99 -6.00 5.45
C GLU A 5 13.71 -4.66 5.24
N VAL A 6 13.35 -3.91 4.19
CA VAL A 6 13.94 -2.58 3.92
C VAL A 6 13.49 -1.56 4.97
N TYR A 7 12.22 -1.60 5.39
CA TYR A 7 11.70 -0.71 6.43
C TYR A 7 12.45 -0.87 7.75
N GLU A 8 12.83 -2.09 8.15
CA GLU A 8 13.66 -2.30 9.34
C GLU A 8 15.10 -1.79 9.16
N ALA A 9 15.61 -1.79 7.93
CA ALA A 9 17.01 -1.47 7.62
C ALA A 9 17.26 0.04 7.42
N THR A 10 16.23 0.88 7.23
CA THR A 10 16.40 2.30 6.96
C THR A 10 15.27 3.17 7.49
N ASN A 11 15.57 4.45 7.75
CA ASN A 11 14.58 5.48 8.12
C ASN A 11 14.13 6.33 6.91
N LEU A 12 14.51 5.96 5.69
CA LEU A 12 14.12 6.68 4.47
C LEU A 12 12.69 6.31 4.06
N PRO A 13 11.89 7.25 3.51
CA PRO A 13 10.60 6.93 2.92
C PRO A 13 10.72 5.89 1.80
N ILE A 14 9.83 4.90 1.78
CA ILE A 14 9.87 3.78 0.83
C ILE A 14 8.73 3.91 -0.16
N ILE A 15 9.04 3.80 -1.46
CA ILE A 15 8.01 3.63 -2.50
C ILE A 15 7.97 2.14 -2.86
N GLY A 16 6.87 1.48 -2.50
CA GLY A 16 6.65 0.05 -2.75
C GLY A 16 6.17 -0.21 -4.18
N ILE A 17 6.70 -1.25 -4.82
CA ILE A 17 6.23 -1.72 -6.13
C ILE A 17 6.28 -3.25 -6.15
N GLY A 18 5.28 -3.86 -6.80
CA GLY A 18 5.28 -5.28 -7.11
C GLY A 18 3.93 -5.94 -6.88
N GLY A 19 3.24 -6.29 -7.96
CA GLY A 19 2.00 -7.09 -7.90
C GLY A 19 0.76 -6.38 -7.39
N ILE A 20 0.79 -5.06 -7.19
CA ILE A 20 -0.34 -4.28 -6.68
C ILE A 20 -1.44 -4.19 -7.73
N SER A 21 -2.62 -4.67 -7.39
CA SER A 21 -3.78 -4.80 -8.26
C SER A 21 -5.12 -4.48 -7.59
N SER A 22 -5.14 -4.30 -6.27
CA SER A 22 -6.33 -3.90 -5.49
C SER A 22 -6.01 -2.85 -4.42
N ALA A 23 -7.05 -2.31 -3.76
CA ALA A 23 -6.91 -1.45 -2.59
C ALA A 23 -6.29 -2.18 -1.40
N GLU A 24 -6.59 -3.47 -1.21
CA GLU A 24 -5.99 -4.32 -0.18
C GLU A 24 -4.47 -4.40 -0.36
N ASP A 25 -3.99 -4.62 -1.59
CA ASP A 25 -2.55 -4.67 -1.88
C ASP A 25 -1.85 -3.35 -1.49
N VAL A 26 -2.52 -2.21 -1.67
CA VAL A 26 -2.01 -0.90 -1.23
C VAL A 26 -1.89 -0.85 0.29
N ILE A 27 -2.95 -1.22 1.00
CA ILE A 27 -2.97 -1.25 2.47
C ILE A 27 -1.87 -2.18 3.00
N GLU A 28 -1.75 -3.39 2.46
CA GLU A 28 -0.71 -4.35 2.84
C GLU A 28 0.70 -3.80 2.62
N MET A 29 0.93 -3.13 1.49
CA MET A 29 2.24 -2.54 1.19
C MET A 29 2.58 -1.39 2.15
N MET A 30 1.59 -0.58 2.52
CA MET A 30 1.76 0.48 3.52
C MET A 30 1.99 -0.10 4.92
N MET A 31 1.20 -1.10 5.32
CA MET A 31 1.40 -1.84 6.58
C MET A 31 2.80 -2.45 6.70
N ALA A 32 3.35 -2.94 5.59
CA ALA A 32 4.72 -3.45 5.53
C ALA A 32 5.80 -2.37 5.64
N GLY A 33 5.48 -1.08 5.42
CA GLY A 33 6.41 0.04 5.57
C GLY A 33 6.51 0.99 4.37
N ALA A 34 5.73 0.79 3.31
CA ALA A 34 5.73 1.73 2.19
C ALA A 34 5.02 3.05 2.56
N THR A 35 5.61 4.17 2.17
CA THR A 35 5.00 5.51 2.26
C THR A 35 4.17 5.84 1.03
N ALA A 36 4.49 5.23 -0.11
CA ALA A 36 3.72 5.34 -1.35
C ALA A 36 3.84 4.03 -2.15
N VAL A 37 2.97 3.87 -3.14
CA VAL A 37 2.94 2.68 -4.00
C VAL A 37 2.99 3.03 -5.48
N GLN A 38 3.58 2.14 -6.29
CA GLN A 38 3.56 2.22 -7.75
C GLN A 38 2.80 1.03 -8.34
N ILE A 39 1.99 1.34 -9.34
CA ILE A 39 1.17 0.37 -10.07
C ILE A 39 1.53 0.48 -11.55
N GLY A 40 1.83 -0.65 -12.18
CA GLY A 40 2.23 -0.70 -13.59
C GLY A 40 1.65 -1.89 -14.33
N ALA A 41 1.94 -3.11 -13.87
CA ALA A 41 1.46 -4.32 -14.54
C ALA A 41 -0.08 -4.42 -14.59
N ALA A 42 -0.77 -4.03 -13.51
CA ALA A 42 -2.24 -4.01 -13.48
C ALA A 42 -2.83 -3.10 -14.57
N ASN A 43 -2.20 -1.96 -14.86
CA ASN A 43 -2.66 -1.02 -15.90
C ASN A 43 -2.58 -1.59 -17.32
N LEU A 44 -1.70 -2.56 -17.57
CA LEU A 44 -1.60 -3.22 -18.88
C LEU A 44 -2.79 -4.16 -19.15
N ILE A 45 -3.42 -4.67 -18.08
CA ILE A 45 -4.59 -5.54 -18.14
C ILE A 45 -5.87 -4.69 -18.09
N ASN A 46 -5.93 -3.75 -17.14
CA ASN A 46 -7.00 -2.79 -17.00
C ASN A 46 -6.43 -1.35 -16.91
N PRO A 47 -6.55 -0.52 -17.96
CA PRO A 47 -6.09 0.87 -17.93
C PRO A 47 -6.69 1.70 -16.78
N MET A 48 -7.86 1.32 -16.27
CA MET A 48 -8.58 1.98 -15.19
C MET A 48 -8.17 1.50 -13.80
N ALA A 49 -7.28 0.52 -13.67
CA ALA A 49 -6.90 -0.10 -12.39
C ALA A 49 -6.54 0.94 -11.31
N CYS A 50 -5.70 1.93 -11.63
CA CYS A 50 -5.36 2.97 -10.65
C CYS A 50 -6.58 3.77 -10.18
N LYS A 51 -7.50 4.10 -11.10
CA LYS A 51 -8.71 4.87 -10.75
C LYS A 51 -9.61 4.04 -9.85
N GLU A 52 -9.86 2.79 -10.22
CA GLU A 52 -10.70 1.86 -9.46
C GLU A 52 -10.14 1.64 -8.05
N ILE A 53 -8.84 1.37 -7.93
CA ILE A 53 -8.14 1.23 -6.64
C ILE A 53 -8.30 2.49 -5.78
N ILE A 54 -8.14 3.68 -6.38
CA ILE A 54 -8.32 4.96 -5.66
C ILE A 54 -9.77 5.14 -5.20
N GLU A 55 -10.75 4.69 -5.97
CA GLU A 55 -12.19 4.79 -5.63
C GLU A 55 -12.60 3.76 -4.55
N GLU A 56 -11.95 2.60 -4.52
CA GLU A 56 -12.17 1.52 -3.54
C GLU A 56 -11.48 1.79 -2.20
N LEU A 57 -10.31 2.43 -2.22
CA LEU A 57 -9.45 2.61 -1.05
C LEU A 57 -10.17 3.31 0.13
N PRO A 58 -10.93 4.41 -0.03
CA PRO A 58 -11.66 5.04 1.07
C PRO A 58 -12.69 4.10 1.72
N GLN A 59 -13.34 3.25 0.93
CA GLN A 59 -14.36 2.31 1.41
C GLN A 59 -13.71 1.20 2.24
N LEU A 60 -12.56 0.71 1.78
CA LEU A 60 -11.75 -0.25 2.52
C LEU A 60 -11.19 0.35 3.81
N MET A 61 -10.70 1.59 3.76
CA MET A 61 -10.24 2.33 4.94
C MET A 61 -11.35 2.47 5.99
N GLU A 62 -12.57 2.86 5.59
CA GLU A 62 -13.72 2.93 6.49
C GLU A 62 -14.04 1.57 7.12
N LYS A 63 -14.08 0.51 6.31
CA LYS A 63 -14.33 -0.86 6.79
C LYS A 63 -13.30 -1.35 7.80
N LEU A 64 -12.03 -0.95 7.63
CA LEU A 64 -10.93 -1.32 8.51
C LEU A 64 -10.74 -0.34 9.68
N GLY A 65 -11.51 0.75 9.75
CA GLY A 65 -11.37 1.79 10.78
C GLY A 65 -10.09 2.61 10.66
N ILE A 66 -9.53 2.73 9.46
CA ILE A 66 -8.31 3.50 9.18
C ILE A 66 -8.72 4.95 8.86
N THR A 67 -8.28 5.91 9.67
CA THR A 67 -8.61 7.33 9.46
C THR A 67 -7.59 8.06 8.61
N SER A 68 -6.33 7.60 8.62
CA SER A 68 -5.28 8.07 7.71
C SER A 68 -4.38 6.92 7.29
N LEU A 69 -3.95 6.93 6.03
CA LEU A 69 -2.94 5.99 5.55
C LEU A 69 -1.61 6.12 6.31
N ASP A 70 -1.29 7.31 6.84
CA ASP A 70 -0.08 7.51 7.64
C ASP A 70 -0.07 6.70 8.94
N GLU A 71 -1.24 6.37 9.49
CA GLU A 71 -1.37 5.60 10.74
C GLU A 71 -0.93 4.16 10.58
N ILE A 72 -1.07 3.61 9.38
CA ILE A 72 -0.79 2.21 9.08
C ILE A 72 0.60 2.00 8.51
N ILE A 73 1.36 3.05 8.15
CA ILE A 73 2.71 2.89 7.61
C ILE A 73 3.58 2.14 8.63
N GLY A 74 4.05 0.96 8.22
CA GLY A 74 4.91 0.11 9.04
C GLY A 74 4.23 -0.50 10.27
N ILE A 75 2.89 -0.53 10.34
CA ILE A 75 2.18 -1.09 11.51
C ILE A 75 2.46 -2.59 11.72
N ALA A 76 2.83 -3.34 10.67
CA ALA A 76 3.19 -4.75 10.77
C ALA A 76 4.51 -5.01 11.54
N HIS A 77 5.25 -3.95 11.89
CA HIS A 77 6.47 -3.99 12.69
C HIS A 77 6.23 -3.67 14.17
N LYS A 78 5.01 -3.25 14.53
CA LYS A 78 4.62 -2.92 15.91
C LYS A 78 4.00 -4.17 16.53
N ASP A 79 4.51 -4.56 17.71
CA ASP A 79 3.95 -5.65 18.52
C ASP A 79 2.52 -5.35 19.00
#